data_AF-A0A6I7Q4E4-F1
#
_entry.id   AF-A0A6I7Q4E4-F1
#
_cell.length_a   1.000
_cell.length_b   1.000
_cell.length_c   1.000
_cell.angle_alpha   90.00
_cell.angle_beta   90.00
_cell.angle_gamma   90.00
#
_symmetry.space_group_name_H-M   'P 1'
#
loop_
_entity.id
_entity.type
_entity.pdbx_description
1 polymer ?
#
loop_
_entity_poly.entity_id
_entity_poly.type
_entity_poly.pdbx_seq_one_letter_code
_entity_poly.pdbx_strand_id
1 'polypeptide(L)'
;MFPRPAALPAIAAALLLSSCGSTPQEAIPTELLHVSCLQAPVTGRCAGETPGAWYDYRTDTCRPFPMTGCGGSAPFRTLADCIRTCGAKTAP
;
A
#
# COMPACT_ATOMS: atom_id res chain seq x y z
N MET A 1 -36.32 -2.34 24.49
CA MET A 1 -37.07 -3.40 25.17
C MET A 1 -37.71 -4.29 24.12
N PHE A 2 -37.02 -5.33 23.67
CA PHE A 2 -37.58 -6.47 22.93
C PHE A 2 -36.77 -7.74 23.32
N PRO A 3 -37.43 -8.91 23.42
CA PRO A 3 -37.12 -9.94 24.40
C PRO A 3 -36.06 -10.97 23.97
N ARG A 4 -35.45 -11.61 24.97
CA ARG A 4 -34.42 -12.67 24.87
C ARG A 4 -35.02 -13.95 24.26
N PRO A 5 -34.40 -14.58 23.25
CA PRO A 5 -34.80 -15.92 22.84
C PRO A 5 -34.23 -16.99 23.78
N ALA A 6 -34.98 -18.08 23.85
CA ALA A 6 -35.09 -19.07 24.91
C ALA A 6 -33.92 -20.06 25.05
N ALA A 7 -33.81 -20.66 26.23
CA ALA A 7 -32.81 -21.65 26.60
C ALA A 7 -33.21 -23.09 26.19
N LEU A 8 -32.36 -23.67 25.33
CA LEU A 8 -31.72 -25.01 25.37
C LEU A 8 -32.58 -26.31 25.22
N PRO A 9 -32.01 -27.43 24.71
CA PRO A 9 -30.58 -27.76 24.64
C PRO A 9 -29.99 -28.40 23.34
N ALA A 10 -28.68 -28.22 23.21
CA ALA A 10 -27.65 -29.12 22.66
C ALA A 10 -27.83 -29.75 21.26
N ILE A 11 -27.06 -29.24 20.28
CA ILE A 11 -25.98 -29.95 19.54
C ILE A 11 -25.64 -29.11 18.27
N ALA A 12 -24.39 -28.65 18.20
CA ALA A 12 -23.63 -28.31 16.99
C ALA A 12 -24.22 -27.32 15.96
N ALA A 13 -24.42 -26.05 16.33
CA ALA A 13 -24.53 -24.95 15.36
C ALA A 13 -23.41 -23.89 15.50
N ALA A 14 -22.22 -24.31 15.95
CA ALA A 14 -21.02 -23.47 16.01
C ALA A 14 -20.31 -23.30 14.65
N LEU A 15 -21.02 -23.52 13.52
CA LEU A 15 -20.47 -23.56 12.17
C LEU A 15 -20.98 -22.43 11.24
N LEU A 16 -21.65 -21.40 11.79
CA LEU A 16 -22.10 -20.22 11.03
C LEU A 16 -21.29 -18.94 11.37
N LEU A 17 -20.02 -19.08 11.77
CA LEU A 17 -19.04 -17.97 11.73
C LEU A 17 -17.99 -18.18 10.62
N SER A 18 -18.21 -19.17 9.75
CA SER A 18 -17.34 -19.51 8.64
C SER A 18 -17.82 -18.84 7.35
N SER A 19 -17.64 -17.52 7.25
CA SER A 19 -17.18 -16.85 6.01
C SER A 19 -17.32 -15.33 6.17
N CYS A 20 -16.46 -14.72 6.99
CA CYS A 20 -15.96 -13.42 6.58
C CYS A 20 -14.97 -13.77 5.47
N GLY A 21 -15.41 -13.70 4.21
CA GLY A 21 -14.58 -13.98 3.06
C GLY A 21 -13.39 -13.03 3.07
N SER A 22 -12.26 -13.50 3.56
CA SER A 22 -10.96 -12.95 3.20
C SER A 22 -10.84 -13.21 1.71
N THR A 23 -11.25 -12.26 0.87
CA THR A 23 -10.84 -12.28 -0.53
C THR A 23 -9.33 -12.48 -0.51
N PRO A 24 -8.77 -13.60 -1.00
CA PRO A 24 -7.36 -13.58 -1.35
C PRO A 24 -7.24 -12.42 -2.32
N GLN A 25 -6.36 -11.48 -1.97
CA GLN A 25 -6.09 -10.30 -2.79
C GLN A 25 -6.06 -10.75 -4.24
N GLU A 26 -7.02 -10.24 -5.01
CA GLU A 26 -7.04 -10.34 -6.45
C GLU A 26 -5.64 -9.94 -6.91
N ALA A 27 -4.85 -10.94 -7.33
CA ALA A 27 -3.52 -10.72 -7.83
C ALA A 27 -3.68 -9.89 -9.10
N ILE A 28 -3.56 -8.57 -8.96
CA ILE A 28 -3.55 -7.64 -10.08
C ILE A 28 -2.53 -8.18 -11.08
N PRO A 29 -2.91 -8.37 -12.36
CA PRO A 29 -1.97 -8.84 -13.37
C PRO A 29 -0.71 -7.99 -13.31
N THR A 30 0.45 -8.64 -13.35
CA THR A 30 1.81 -8.05 -13.35
C THR A 30 2.07 -7.05 -14.49
N GLU A 31 1.06 -6.74 -15.30
CA GLU A 31 1.07 -5.74 -16.35
C GLU A 31 0.53 -4.36 -15.93
N LEU A 32 -0.25 -4.25 -14.85
CA LEU A 32 -0.70 -2.95 -14.35
C LEU A 32 0.31 -2.42 -13.32
N LEU A 33 1.21 -1.56 -13.79
CA LEU A 33 2.10 -0.80 -12.93
C LEU A 33 1.29 -0.05 -11.85
N HIS A 34 1.69 -0.19 -10.58
CA HIS A 34 0.97 0.42 -9.46
C HIS A 34 0.92 1.96 -9.60
N VAL A 35 -0.20 2.58 -9.23
CA VAL A 35 -0.43 4.04 -9.43
C VAL A 35 0.69 4.91 -8.85
N SER A 36 1.27 4.51 -7.71
CA SER A 36 2.39 5.23 -7.08
C SER A 36 3.67 5.26 -7.94
N CYS A 37 3.86 4.31 -8.85
CA CYS A 37 4.99 4.30 -9.77
C CYS A 37 4.86 5.39 -10.85
N LEU A 38 3.65 5.85 -11.14
CA LEU A 38 3.40 6.91 -12.13
C LEU A 38 3.43 8.31 -11.51
N GLN A 39 3.55 8.42 -10.19
CA GLN A 39 3.45 9.68 -9.47
C GLN A 39 4.80 10.40 -9.43
N ALA A 40 4.78 11.67 -9.86
CA ALA A 40 5.96 12.53 -9.80
C ALA A 40 6.30 12.91 -8.34
N PRO A 41 7.58 12.93 -7.95
CA PRO A 41 8.00 13.43 -6.66
C PRO A 41 7.86 14.96 -6.60
N VAL A 42 7.54 15.47 -5.41
CA VAL A 42 7.49 16.90 -5.11
C VAL A 42 8.32 17.15 -3.85
N THR A 43 9.36 17.97 -3.93
CA THR A 43 10.20 18.29 -2.76
C THR A 43 9.44 19.11 -1.73
N GLY A 44 8.57 20.03 -2.12
CA GLY A 44 7.87 20.93 -1.19
C GLY A 44 8.65 22.19 -0.87
N ARG A 45 8.17 22.95 0.11
CA ARG A 45 8.57 24.36 0.33
C ARG A 45 9.11 24.65 1.73
N CYS A 46 8.95 23.70 2.65
CA CYS A 46 9.39 23.89 4.04
C CYS A 46 10.88 23.57 4.21
N ALA A 47 11.44 23.99 5.34
CA ALA A 47 12.75 23.51 5.74
C ALA A 47 12.70 22.05 6.22
N GLY A 48 13.86 21.40 6.22
CA GLY A 48 14.04 20.03 6.64
C GLY A 48 13.94 19.04 5.48
N GLU A 49 14.86 18.09 5.43
CA GLU A 49 14.91 17.04 4.41
C GLU A 49 14.56 15.69 5.03
N THR A 50 13.58 15.04 4.43
CA THR A 50 13.16 13.68 4.73
C THR A 50 13.41 12.84 3.48
N PRO A 51 14.00 11.65 3.61
CA PRO A 51 14.19 10.78 2.47
C PRO A 51 12.84 10.35 1.88
N GLY A 52 12.73 10.44 0.56
CA GLY A 52 11.68 9.84 -0.24
C GLY A 52 12.28 9.08 -1.42
N ALA A 53 11.46 8.29 -2.10
CA ALA A 53 11.84 7.61 -3.33
C ALA A 53 10.71 7.70 -4.36
N TRP A 54 11.10 7.64 -5.63
CA TRP A 54 10.19 7.64 -6.77
C TRP A 54 10.71 6.73 -7.89
N TYR A 55 9.79 6.28 -8.75
CA TYR A 55 10.11 5.43 -9.88
C TYR A 55 10.29 6.27 -11.14
N ASP A 56 11.46 6.16 -11.76
CA ASP A 56 11.76 6.75 -13.05
C ASP A 56 11.49 5.73 -14.16
N TYR A 57 10.30 5.81 -14.76
CA TYR A 57 9.89 4.95 -15.87
C TYR A 57 10.79 5.07 -17.11
N ARG A 58 11.57 6.16 -17.26
CA ARG A 58 12.47 6.33 -18.41
C ARG A 58 13.72 5.49 -18.30
N THR A 59 14.18 5.26 -17.06
CA THR A 59 15.39 4.49 -16.78
C THR A 59 15.09 3.16 -16.10
N ASP A 60 13.82 2.87 -15.81
CA ASP A 60 13.36 1.70 -15.09
C ASP A 60 14.05 1.54 -13.73
N THR A 61 14.24 2.67 -13.03
CA THR A 61 14.94 2.71 -11.73
C THR A 61 14.18 3.48 -10.67
N CYS A 62 14.27 2.99 -9.44
CA CYS A 62 13.90 3.72 -8.25
C CYS A 62 15.03 4.64 -7.82
N ARG A 63 14.70 5.91 -7.57
CA ARG A 63 15.65 6.97 -7.22
C ARG A 63 15.27 7.60 -5.88
N PRO A 64 16.24 7.84 -4.99
CA PRO A 64 16.01 8.64 -3.81
C PRO A 64 15.80 10.11 -4.19
N PHE A 65 15.01 10.84 -3.41
CA PHE A 65 14.91 12.29 -3.51
C PHE A 65 14.63 12.91 -2.14
N PRO A 66 15.11 14.14 -1.87
CA PRO A 66 14.80 14.86 -0.66
C PRO A 66 13.39 15.46 -0.75
N MET A 67 12.54 15.15 0.24
CA MET A 67 11.25 15.81 0.46
C MET A 67 11.29 16.65 1.72
N THR A 68 10.56 17.75 1.71
CA THR A 68 10.33 18.63 2.85
C THR A 68 8.98 18.36 3.49
N GLY A 69 8.82 18.76 4.76
CA GLY A 69 7.63 18.45 5.55
C GLY A 69 6.33 19.11 5.09
N CYS A 70 6.36 20.13 4.23
CA CYS A 70 5.14 20.77 3.73
C CYS A 70 5.14 20.96 2.21
N GLY A 71 4.01 20.60 1.59
CA GLY A 71 3.84 20.66 0.13
C GLY A 71 4.75 19.70 -0.63
N GLY A 72 5.51 18.86 0.07
CA GLY A 72 6.29 17.77 -0.52
C GLY A 72 5.45 16.49 -0.57
N SER A 73 5.68 15.67 -1.59
CA SER A 73 5.03 14.39 -1.79
C SER A 73 6.01 13.41 -2.42
N ALA A 74 6.12 12.22 -1.83
CA ALA A 74 6.94 11.12 -2.31
C ALA A 74 5.98 9.96 -2.50
N PRO A 75 6.03 9.28 -3.65
CA PRO A 75 5.26 8.06 -3.81
C PRO A 75 5.73 6.96 -2.85
N PHE A 76 7.01 6.96 -2.46
CA PHE A 76 7.57 5.97 -1.54
C PHE A 76 8.41 6.63 -0.43
N ARG A 77 8.34 6.07 0.78
CA ARG A 77 9.18 6.51 1.91
C ARG A 77 10.57 5.86 1.88
N THR A 78 10.69 4.68 1.27
CA THR A 78 11.94 3.94 1.16
C THR A 78 12.20 3.50 -0.27
N LEU A 79 13.47 3.32 -0.60
CA LEU A 79 13.89 2.79 -1.90
C LEU A 79 13.41 1.34 -2.09
N ALA A 80 13.42 0.55 -1.01
CA ALA A 80 12.97 -0.84 -1.02
C ALA A 80 11.47 -0.97 -1.35
N ASP A 81 10.63 -0.07 -0.83
CA ASP A 81 9.20 -0.07 -1.17
C ASP A 81 8.95 0.26 -2.63
N CYS A 82 9.71 1.22 -3.18
CA CYS A 82 9.65 1.55 -4.60
C CYS A 82 10.00 0.32 -5.46
N ILE A 83 11.12 -0.34 -5.17
CA ILE A 83 11.60 -1.53 -5.90
C ILE A 83 10.56 -2.65 -5.86
N ARG A 84 10.04 -2.95 -4.66
CA ARG A 84 9.06 -4.02 -4.45
C ARG A 84 7.74 -3.73 -5.16
N THR A 85 7.32 -2.47 -5.21
CA THR A 85 6.03 -2.07 -5.77
C THR A 85 6.08 -1.90 -7.29
N CYS A 86 7.18 -1.37 -7.82
CA CYS A 86 7.32 -1.04 -9.25
C CYS A 86 8.12 -2.09 -10.04
N GLY A 87 8.73 -3.09 -9.38
CA GLY A 87 9.55 -4.10 -10.05
C GLY A 87 10.89 -3.57 -10.59
N ALA A 88 11.30 -2.38 -10.16
CA ALA A 88 12.44 -1.65 -10.68
C ALA A 88 13.74 -1.97 -9.95
N LYS A 89 14.88 -1.57 -10.52
CA LYS A 89 16.19 -1.63 -9.83
C LYS A 89 16.49 -0.31 -9.13
N THR A 90 17.49 -0.28 -8.24
CA THR A 90 18.05 0.98 -7.74
C THR A 90 18.83 1.67 -8.85
N ALA A 91 18.73 3.00 -8.95
CA ALA A 91 19.67 3.75 -9.78
C ALA A 91 21.12 3.53 -9.30
N PRO A 92 22.09 3.44 -10.23
CA PRO A 92 23.51 3.28 -9.90
C PRO A 92 24.09 4.52 -9.20
#